data_AF-A0A3M1XF82-F1
#
_entry.id   AF-A0A3M1XF82-F1
#
_cell.length_a   1.000
_cell.length_b   1.000
_cell.length_c   1.000
_cell.angle_alpha   90.00
_cell.angle_beta   90.00
_cell.angle_gamma   90.00
#
_symmetry.space_group_name_H-M   'P 1'
#
loop_
_entity.id
_entity.type
_entity.pdbx_description
1 polymer ?
#
loop_
_entity_poly.entity_id
_entity_poly.type
_entity_poly.pdbx_seq_one_letter_code
_entity_poly.pdbx_strand_id
1 'polypeptide(L)'
;MAIIVVTISLHLVPGHVHHAAHAQSLGDFLIYGNHLADPWQNWSWNTTIDFANAAPALDGSAASIAITYDQPWAGALFGTNSPMATAGYTAIAFWMYGTAPVTHIRVFAKHGSTGQDTSAIELTVPGGAWREVIVPFSQLGNPESISAIAIQEGTGAIQPTFFVDDLRLI
;
A
#
# COMPACT_ATOMS: atom_id res chain seq x y z
N MET A 1 -48.00 -17.99 -59.61
CA MET A 1 -47.83 -16.60 -59.15
C MET A 1 -48.26 -16.55 -57.68
N ALA A 2 -47.29 -16.42 -56.77
CA ALA A 2 -47.38 -15.93 -55.38
C ALA A 2 -46.29 -16.61 -54.53
N ILE A 3 -45.37 -15.79 -54.04
CA ILE A 3 -44.23 -16.12 -53.17
C ILE A 3 -44.68 -15.98 -51.71
N ILE A 4 -44.12 -16.85 -50.87
CA ILE A 4 -44.29 -16.96 -49.40
C ILE A 4 -43.57 -15.82 -48.68
N VAL A 5 -44.13 -15.31 -47.57
CA VAL A 5 -43.36 -15.01 -46.35
C VAL A 5 -44.23 -15.33 -45.13
N VAL A 6 -43.86 -16.35 -44.36
CA VAL A 6 -44.40 -16.63 -43.03
C VAL A 6 -43.31 -16.32 -42.02
N THR A 7 -43.54 -15.32 -41.18
CA THR A 7 -42.62 -14.91 -40.12
C THR A 7 -42.72 -15.91 -38.97
N ILE A 8 -41.64 -16.63 -38.68
CA ILE A 8 -41.52 -17.50 -37.50
C ILE A 8 -40.86 -16.70 -36.39
N SER A 9 -41.62 -16.32 -35.37
CA SER A 9 -41.06 -15.74 -34.14
C SER A 9 -40.47 -16.86 -33.27
N LEU A 10 -39.15 -16.95 -33.20
CA LEU A 10 -38.42 -17.85 -32.32
C LEU A 10 -38.46 -17.31 -30.87
N HIS A 11 -39.17 -17.97 -29.97
CA HIS A 11 -39.03 -17.76 -28.52
C HIS A 11 -37.99 -18.76 -27.98
N LEU A 12 -36.83 -18.25 -27.55
CA LEU A 12 -35.76 -19.04 -26.91
C LEU A 12 -35.91 -18.95 -25.38
N VAL A 13 -35.87 -20.08 -24.68
CA VAL A 13 -35.70 -20.24 -23.21
C VAL A 13 -34.70 -21.39 -23.02
N PRO A 14 -33.84 -21.49 -21.98
CA PRO A 14 -33.26 -20.52 -21.06
C PRO A 14 -31.70 -20.52 -21.10
N GLY A 15 -31.07 -19.38 -20.91
CA GLY A 15 -29.63 -19.32 -20.59
C GLY A 15 -29.47 -19.04 -19.11
N HIS A 16 -28.98 -20.02 -18.34
CA HIS A 16 -28.34 -19.69 -17.08
C HIS A 16 -27.28 -18.64 -17.37
N VAL A 17 -27.47 -17.43 -16.86
CA VAL A 17 -26.33 -16.55 -16.67
C VAL A 17 -25.43 -17.32 -15.69
N HIS A 18 -24.42 -17.98 -16.24
CA HIS A 18 -23.17 -18.02 -15.51
C HIS A 18 -22.88 -16.55 -15.28
N HIS A 19 -23.16 -16.07 -14.06
CA HIS A 19 -22.44 -14.94 -13.54
C HIS A 19 -20.99 -15.34 -13.74
N ALA A 20 -20.40 -14.90 -14.86
CA ALA A 20 -18.97 -14.81 -14.93
C ALA A 20 -18.67 -13.94 -13.74
N ALA A 21 -18.14 -14.56 -12.68
CA ALA A 21 -17.49 -13.84 -11.62
C ALA A 21 -16.38 -13.07 -12.34
N HIS A 22 -16.71 -11.84 -12.75
CA HIS A 22 -15.69 -10.82 -12.87
C HIS A 22 -15.13 -10.80 -11.46
N ALA A 23 -13.95 -11.39 -11.29
CA ALA A 23 -13.07 -10.96 -10.23
C ALA A 23 -12.93 -9.45 -10.46
N GLN A 24 -13.71 -8.67 -9.73
CA GLN A 24 -13.43 -7.26 -9.58
C GLN A 24 -11.97 -7.25 -9.10
N SER A 25 -11.08 -6.57 -9.83
CA SER A 25 -9.85 -6.18 -9.16
C SER A 25 -10.32 -5.40 -7.95
N LEU A 26 -9.81 -5.76 -6.76
CA LEU A 26 -9.92 -4.83 -5.66
C LEU A 26 -9.24 -3.56 -6.18
N GLY A 27 -9.95 -2.44 -6.18
CA GLY A 27 -9.29 -1.15 -6.38
C GLY A 27 -8.26 -0.96 -5.27
N ASP A 28 -7.32 -0.03 -5.45
CA ASP A 28 -6.29 0.24 -4.47
C ASP A 28 -6.89 0.41 -3.05
N PHE A 29 -6.28 -0.23 -2.06
CA PHE A 29 -6.68 -0.07 -0.66
C PHE A 29 -5.83 1.01 -0.01
N LEU A 30 -6.44 2.17 0.24
CA LEU A 30 -5.76 3.30 0.87
C LEU A 30 -5.53 3.03 2.37
N ILE A 31 -4.27 3.17 2.79
CA ILE A 31 -3.83 3.09 4.19
C ILE A 31 -3.53 4.49 4.73
N TYR A 32 -2.93 5.35 3.92
CA TYR A 32 -2.78 6.77 4.21
C TYR A 32 -2.99 7.60 2.96
N GLY A 33 -3.85 8.62 3.07
CA GLY A 33 -3.96 9.71 2.09
C GLY A 33 -4.52 10.94 2.78
N ASN A 34 -3.65 11.92 3.06
CA ASN A 34 -3.90 13.09 3.93
C ASN A 34 -4.14 12.77 5.42
N HIS A 35 -4.61 11.57 5.73
CA HIS A 35 -4.80 11.04 7.07
C HIS A 35 -4.66 9.52 7.03
N LEU A 36 -4.37 8.93 8.19
CA LEU A 36 -4.33 7.48 8.35
C LEU A 36 -5.76 6.93 8.27
N ALA A 37 -6.00 5.99 7.37
CA ALA A 37 -7.32 5.41 7.14
C ALA A 37 -7.68 4.41 8.24
N ASP A 38 -8.91 4.47 8.76
CA ASP A 38 -9.40 3.45 9.69
C ASP A 38 -9.38 2.06 9.04
N PRO A 39 -8.98 0.98 9.75
CA PRO A 39 -8.64 0.91 11.18
C PRO A 39 -7.13 1.04 11.47
N TRP A 40 -6.33 1.59 10.56
CA TRP A 40 -4.88 1.68 10.71
C TRP A 40 -4.49 2.69 11.78
N GLN A 41 -3.43 2.37 12.51
CA GLN A 41 -2.94 3.10 13.67
C GLN A 41 -1.43 3.27 13.60
N ASN A 42 -0.93 4.26 14.34
CA ASN A 42 0.50 4.46 14.51
C ASN A 42 1.04 3.55 15.63
N TRP A 43 1.85 2.57 15.26
CA TRP A 43 2.57 1.67 16.17
C TRP A 43 4.09 1.87 16.09
N SER A 44 4.52 3.03 15.57
CA SER A 44 5.93 3.35 15.39
C SER A 44 6.69 3.32 16.71
N TRP A 45 7.98 2.99 16.63
CA TRP A 45 8.89 2.98 17.78
C TRP A 45 10.10 3.87 17.48
N ASN A 46 10.58 4.56 18.52
CA ASN A 46 11.73 5.48 18.44
C ASN A 46 11.65 6.44 17.24
N THR A 47 10.44 6.85 16.87
CA THR A 47 10.16 7.64 15.67
C THR A 47 9.10 8.66 16.01
N THR A 48 9.38 9.91 15.66
CA THR A 48 8.40 10.99 15.69
C THR A 48 7.66 11.02 14.34
N ILE A 49 6.33 10.95 14.40
CA ILE A 49 5.44 10.95 13.23
C ILE A 49 4.54 12.17 13.28
N ASP A 50 4.50 12.93 12.18
CA ASP A 50 3.47 13.93 11.91
C ASP A 50 2.65 13.52 10.68
N PHE A 51 1.38 13.17 10.89
CA PHE A 51 0.46 12.78 9.81
C PHE A 51 -0.16 13.96 9.06
N ALA A 52 0.02 15.19 9.53
CA ALA A 52 -0.62 16.39 9.01
C ALA A 52 0.40 17.39 8.43
N ASN A 53 1.57 16.91 7.99
CA ASN A 53 2.60 17.75 7.42
C ASN A 53 2.14 18.32 6.07
N ALA A 54 1.90 19.63 6.03
CA ALA A 54 1.38 20.33 4.85
C ALA A 54 2.45 20.61 3.77
N ALA A 55 3.74 20.53 4.09
CA ALA A 55 4.82 20.76 3.12
C ALA A 55 6.13 20.05 3.52
N PRO A 56 6.80 19.34 2.60
CA PRO A 56 6.33 18.96 1.27
C PRO A 56 5.11 18.02 1.36
N ALA A 57 4.18 18.16 0.43
CA ALA A 57 3.08 17.21 0.19
C ALA A 57 3.16 16.71 -1.26
N LEU A 58 2.62 15.53 -1.55
CA LEU A 58 2.54 15.05 -2.93
C LEU A 58 1.56 15.93 -3.73
N ASP A 59 1.77 16.07 -5.03
CA ASP A 59 0.88 16.86 -5.89
C ASP A 59 -0.58 16.37 -5.77
N GLY A 60 -1.48 17.29 -5.41
CA GLY A 60 -2.90 16.98 -5.17
C GLY A 60 -3.22 16.47 -3.75
N SER A 61 -2.21 16.25 -2.92
CA SER A 61 -2.36 15.95 -1.49
C SER A 61 -2.30 17.24 -0.66
N ALA A 62 -3.10 17.29 0.40
CA ALA A 62 -3.08 18.34 1.42
C ALA A 62 -2.07 18.05 2.54
N ALA A 63 -1.70 16.78 2.76
CA ALA A 63 -0.74 16.40 3.78
C ALA A 63 0.01 15.11 3.44
N SER A 64 1.27 15.05 3.87
CA SER A 64 2.10 13.84 3.90
C SER A 64 2.39 13.43 5.34
N ILE A 65 2.89 12.21 5.53
CA ILE A 65 3.51 11.76 6.77
C ILE A 65 4.94 12.27 6.83
N ALA A 66 5.30 13.13 7.78
CA ALA A 66 6.70 13.42 8.09
C ALA A 66 7.22 12.40 9.12
N ILE A 67 8.35 11.76 8.81
CA ILE A 67 8.95 10.68 9.59
C ILE A 67 10.34 11.11 10.04
N THR A 68 10.55 11.20 11.35
CA THR A 68 11.85 11.52 11.95
C THR A 68 12.27 10.38 12.89
N TYR A 69 13.35 9.70 12.55
CA TYR A 69 13.90 8.63 13.38
C TYR A 69 14.71 9.21 14.55
N ASP A 70 14.33 8.85 15.77
CA ASP A 70 14.94 9.38 16.99
C ASP A 70 16.10 8.50 17.51
N GLN A 71 16.21 7.26 17.03
CA GLN A 71 17.26 6.30 17.38
C GLN A 71 17.68 5.43 16.19
N PRO A 72 18.89 4.84 16.21
CA PRO A 72 19.24 3.71 15.34
C PRO A 72 18.17 2.61 15.34
N TRP A 73 17.91 2.01 14.17
CA TRP A 73 16.92 0.93 14.02
C TRP A 73 15.48 1.31 14.39
N ALA A 74 15.17 2.60 14.49
CA ALA A 74 13.82 3.11 14.62
C ALA A 74 12.94 2.71 13.42
N GLY A 75 11.63 2.68 13.62
CA GLY A 75 10.69 2.32 12.56
C GLY A 75 9.39 3.09 12.64
N ALA A 76 9.00 3.60 11.48
CA ALA A 76 7.63 3.99 11.22
C ALA A 76 6.83 2.71 10.95
N LEU A 77 5.86 2.43 11.82
CA LEU A 77 5.03 1.22 11.75
C LEU A 77 3.57 1.64 11.78
N PHE A 78 2.88 1.37 10.68
CA PHE A 78 1.44 1.58 10.57
C PHE A 78 0.78 0.22 10.63
N GLY A 79 -0.15 0.00 11.55
CA GLY A 79 -0.74 -1.32 11.75
C GLY A 79 -2.19 -1.32 12.17
N THR A 80 -2.79 -2.51 12.14
CA THR A 80 -4.21 -2.76 12.39
C THR A 80 -4.38 -4.02 13.24
N ASN A 81 -5.29 -3.96 14.21
CA ASN A 81 -5.68 -5.13 15.01
C ASN A 81 -6.57 -6.11 14.24
N SER A 82 -7.04 -5.73 13.05
CA SER A 82 -7.79 -6.58 12.13
C SER A 82 -6.94 -6.82 10.88
N PRO A 83 -6.17 -7.93 10.83
CA PRO A 83 -5.28 -8.20 9.72
C PRO A 83 -6.01 -8.20 8.38
N MET A 84 -5.34 -7.65 7.37
CA MET A 84 -5.87 -7.57 6.03
C MET A 84 -5.35 -8.72 5.17
N ALA A 85 -6.26 -9.37 4.43
CA ALA A 85 -5.87 -10.32 3.40
C ALA A 85 -5.15 -9.60 2.25
N THR A 86 -4.08 -10.19 1.73
CA THR A 86 -3.36 -9.67 0.55
C THR A 86 -3.95 -10.20 -0.75
N ALA A 87 -4.85 -11.18 -0.68
CA ALA A 87 -5.52 -11.74 -1.86
C ALA A 87 -6.21 -10.63 -2.66
N GLY A 88 -5.86 -10.52 -3.94
CA GLY A 88 -6.35 -9.48 -4.85
C GLY A 88 -5.48 -8.22 -4.93
N TYR A 89 -4.41 -8.15 -4.13
CA TYR A 89 -3.33 -7.17 -4.25
C TYR A 89 -2.02 -7.88 -4.62
N THR A 90 -1.12 -7.14 -5.23
CA THR A 90 0.19 -7.58 -5.72
C THR A 90 1.35 -6.91 -4.98
N ALA A 91 1.14 -5.72 -4.42
CA ALA A 91 2.19 -4.94 -3.78
C ALA A 91 1.68 -3.98 -2.69
N ILE A 92 2.63 -3.50 -1.89
CA ILE A 92 2.50 -2.25 -1.14
C ILE A 92 3.07 -1.15 -2.01
N ALA A 93 2.35 -0.04 -2.17
CA ALA A 93 2.82 1.14 -2.89
C ALA A 93 2.72 2.38 -2.01
N PHE A 94 3.69 3.30 -2.14
CA PHE A 94 3.67 4.60 -1.50
C PHE A 94 4.62 5.57 -2.21
N TRP A 95 4.40 6.85 -2.03
CA TRP A 95 5.34 7.89 -2.45
C TRP A 95 6.27 8.27 -1.32
N MET A 96 7.55 8.46 -1.61
CA MET A 96 8.56 8.86 -0.65
C MET A 96 9.36 10.07 -1.15
N TYR A 97 9.64 11.02 -0.26
CA TYR A 97 10.47 12.19 -0.52
C TYR A 97 11.47 12.38 0.61
N GLY A 98 12.75 12.48 0.29
CA GLY A 98 13.79 12.96 1.20
C GLY A 98 14.24 14.37 0.82
N THR A 99 14.54 15.24 1.78
CA THR A 99 15.21 16.52 1.50
C THR A 99 16.69 16.33 1.14
N ALA A 100 17.26 15.22 1.59
CA ALA A 100 18.58 14.68 1.24
C ALA A 100 18.43 13.18 0.95
N PRO A 101 19.45 12.50 0.39
CA PRO A 101 19.39 11.05 0.21
C PRO A 101 19.12 10.33 1.52
N VAL A 102 18.19 9.37 1.48
CA VAL A 102 17.86 8.45 2.58
C VAL A 102 18.18 7.05 2.11
N THR A 103 19.03 6.34 2.84
CA THR A 103 19.68 5.11 2.39
C THR A 103 19.40 3.96 3.34
N HIS A 104 19.47 2.73 2.84
CA HIS A 104 19.26 1.52 3.63
C HIS A 104 17.92 1.54 4.40
N ILE A 105 16.86 2.05 3.78
CA ILE A 105 15.52 1.97 4.34
C ILE A 105 15.01 0.56 4.11
N ARG A 106 14.67 -0.12 5.19
CA ARG A 106 14.09 -1.46 5.15
C ARG A 106 12.58 -1.34 5.09
N VAL A 107 11.96 -1.98 4.10
CA VAL A 107 10.51 -2.06 3.99
C VAL A 107 10.08 -3.51 4.12
N PHE A 108 9.19 -3.76 5.07
CA PHE A 108 8.62 -5.08 5.34
C PHE A 108 7.20 -4.93 5.90
N ALA A 109 6.50 -6.05 6.03
CA ALA A 109 5.21 -6.11 6.69
C ALA A 109 5.28 -7.01 7.92
N LYS A 110 4.27 -6.93 8.79
CA LYS A 110 4.00 -7.93 9.82
C LYS A 110 3.00 -8.93 9.27
N HIS A 111 3.28 -10.22 9.38
CA HIS A 111 2.32 -11.29 9.07
C HIS A 111 1.05 -11.11 9.92
N GLY A 112 -0.11 -11.19 9.27
CA GLY A 112 -1.40 -11.00 9.94
C GLY A 112 -1.69 -12.02 11.04
N SER A 113 -1.31 -13.27 10.83
CA SER A 113 -1.62 -14.39 11.75
C SER A 113 -0.65 -14.52 12.92
N THR A 114 0.60 -14.09 12.76
CA THR A 114 1.67 -14.34 13.74
C THR A 114 2.31 -13.08 14.29
N GLY A 115 2.09 -11.92 13.66
CA GLY A 115 2.78 -10.67 13.97
C GLY A 115 4.29 -10.70 13.71
N GLN A 116 4.82 -11.76 13.10
CA GLN A 116 6.24 -11.86 12.72
C GLN A 116 6.55 -10.97 11.53
N ASP A 117 7.81 -10.55 11.40
CA ASP A 117 8.27 -9.80 10.24
C ASP A 117 8.27 -10.70 9.00
N THR A 118 7.85 -10.13 7.87
CA THR A 118 8.10 -10.72 6.55
C THR A 118 9.58 -10.61 6.20
N SER A 119 9.97 -11.16 5.04
CA SER A 119 11.20 -10.69 4.38
C SER A 119 11.14 -9.17 4.20
N ALA A 120 12.30 -8.53 4.28
CA ALA A 120 12.43 -7.08 4.05
C ALA A 120 13.14 -6.83 2.73
N ILE A 121 12.70 -5.81 2.02
CA ILE A 121 13.51 -5.21 0.96
C ILE A 121 14.27 -4.02 1.53
N GLU A 122 15.34 -3.64 0.85
CA GLU A 122 16.10 -2.45 1.18
C GLU A 122 16.09 -1.50 -0.02
N LEU A 123 15.86 -0.22 0.24
CA LEU A 123 15.82 0.81 -0.79
C LEU A 123 16.57 2.07 -0.37
N THR A 124 16.95 2.83 -1.39
CA THR A 124 17.52 4.17 -1.26
C THR A 124 16.66 5.13 -2.07
N VAL A 125 16.31 6.27 -1.45
CA VAL A 125 15.58 7.34 -2.13
C VAL A 125 16.52 8.55 -2.27
N PRO A 126 16.79 9.02 -3.50
CA PRO A 126 17.55 10.25 -3.68
C PRO A 126 16.77 11.45 -3.15
N GLY A 127 17.48 12.45 -2.65
CA GLY A 127 16.84 13.68 -2.16
C GLY A 127 16.27 14.54 -3.29
N GLY A 128 15.27 15.35 -2.96
CA GLY A 128 14.80 16.48 -3.78
C GLY A 128 13.69 16.16 -4.79
N ALA A 129 13.14 14.95 -4.82
CA ALA A 129 11.97 14.63 -5.63
C ALA A 129 11.14 13.49 -5.02
N TRP A 130 9.82 13.56 -5.20
CA TRP A 130 8.90 12.49 -4.83
C TRP A 130 9.16 11.27 -5.74
N ARG A 131 9.22 10.08 -5.14
CA ARG A 131 9.43 8.82 -5.85
C ARG A 131 8.39 7.80 -5.39
N GLU A 132 7.72 7.20 -6.36
CA GLU A 132 6.88 6.05 -6.07
C GLU A 132 7.76 4.84 -5.78
N VAL A 133 7.46 4.18 -4.67
CA VAL A 133 8.03 2.92 -4.23
C VAL A 133 6.95 1.87 -4.34
N ILE A 134 7.25 0.79 -5.07
CA ILE A 134 6.38 -0.37 -5.20
C ILE A 134 7.13 -1.58 -4.66
N VAL A 135 6.57 -2.22 -3.64
CA VAL A 135 7.12 -3.39 -2.96
C VAL A 135 6.21 -4.58 -3.22
N PRO A 136 6.52 -5.42 -4.23
CA PRO A 136 5.77 -6.62 -4.52
C PRO A 136 5.72 -7.56 -3.31
N PHE A 137 4.55 -8.14 -3.04
CA PHE A 137 4.41 -9.14 -1.99
C PHE A 137 5.31 -10.36 -2.21
N SER A 138 5.68 -10.66 -3.46
CA SER A 138 6.63 -11.72 -3.79
C SER A 138 8.03 -11.47 -3.19
N GLN A 139 8.44 -10.22 -3.01
CA GLN A 139 9.70 -9.87 -2.34
C GLN A 139 9.57 -9.93 -0.81
N LEU A 140 8.34 -9.91 -0.29
CA LEU A 140 8.02 -10.06 1.14
C LEU A 140 7.69 -11.52 1.51
N GLY A 141 7.87 -12.47 0.59
CA GLY A 141 7.59 -13.90 0.83
C GLY A 141 6.12 -14.29 0.64
N ASN A 142 5.33 -13.48 -0.06
CA ASN A 142 3.90 -13.68 -0.34
C ASN A 142 3.06 -13.94 0.93
N PRO A 143 3.03 -13.01 1.91
CA PRO A 143 2.18 -13.18 3.09
C PRO A 143 0.72 -13.25 2.68
N GLU A 144 -0.06 -14.22 3.19
CA GLU A 144 -1.51 -14.32 2.92
C GLU A 144 -2.32 -13.17 3.53
N SER A 145 -1.79 -12.60 4.61
CA SER A 145 -2.35 -11.42 5.29
C SER A 145 -1.27 -10.61 5.98
N ILE A 146 -1.52 -9.31 6.16
CA ILE A 146 -0.64 -8.37 6.87
C ILE A 146 -1.39 -7.66 7.99
N SER A 147 -0.69 -7.38 9.09
CA SER A 147 -1.21 -6.60 10.22
C SER A 147 -0.51 -5.25 10.39
N ALA A 148 0.64 -5.05 9.76
CA ALA A 148 1.32 -3.76 9.73
C ALA A 148 2.29 -3.65 8.55
N ILE A 149 2.65 -2.41 8.21
CA ILE A 149 3.69 -2.07 7.24
C ILE A 149 4.74 -1.23 7.97
N ALA A 150 6.00 -1.64 7.82
CA ALA A 150 7.14 -1.00 8.43
C ALA A 150 8.01 -0.32 7.38
N ILE A 151 8.39 0.93 7.66
CA ILE A 151 9.47 1.65 6.99
C ILE A 151 10.50 1.89 8.09
N GLN A 152 11.63 1.20 8.03
CA GLN A 152 12.59 1.13 9.13
C GLN A 152 13.97 1.66 8.71
N GLU A 153 14.60 2.38 9.63
CA GLU A 153 16.01 2.75 9.60
C GLU A 153 16.88 1.47 9.58
N GLY A 154 17.75 1.32 8.58
CA GLY A 154 18.61 0.14 8.42
C GLY A 154 20.12 0.39 8.45
N THR A 155 20.57 1.64 8.55
CA THR A 155 21.99 2.01 8.68
C THR A 155 22.52 1.84 10.11
N GLY A 156 21.64 1.85 11.11
CA GLY A 156 22.04 1.95 12.51
C GLY A 156 22.47 3.36 12.93
N ALA A 157 22.06 4.38 12.18
CA ALA A 157 22.33 5.79 12.45
C ALA A 157 21.09 6.65 12.19
N ILE A 158 21.06 7.84 12.78
CA ILE A 158 19.99 8.80 12.52
C ILE A 158 20.09 9.29 11.08
N GLN A 159 18.97 9.24 10.36
CA GLN A 159 18.83 9.74 8.99
C GLN A 159 18.00 11.03 8.98
N PRO A 160 18.14 11.89 7.95
CA PRO A 160 17.30 13.08 7.80
C PRO A 160 15.81 12.72 7.77
N THR A 161 14.96 13.64 8.26
CA THR A 161 13.50 13.53 8.11
C THR A 161 13.13 13.34 6.65
N PHE A 162 12.22 12.39 6.41
CA PHE A 162 11.66 12.11 5.10
C PHE A 162 10.15 12.02 5.19
N PHE A 163 9.51 12.00 4.03
CA PHE A 163 8.08 12.15 3.89
C PHE A 163 7.51 10.99 3.10
N VAL A 164 6.34 10.51 3.53
CA VAL A 164 5.59 9.45 2.87
C VAL A 164 4.19 9.93 2.56
N ASP A 165 3.66 9.62 1.39
CA ASP A 165 2.29 9.95 1.00
C ASP A 165 1.68 8.79 0.20
N ASP A 166 0.35 8.76 0.09
CA ASP A 166 -0.42 7.82 -0.74
C ASP A 166 -0.01 6.34 -0.54
N LEU A 167 0.08 5.93 0.74
CA LEU A 167 0.38 4.55 1.13
C LEU A 167 -0.85 3.66 0.93
N ARG A 168 -0.69 2.59 0.16
CA ARG A 168 -1.79 1.74 -0.27
C ARG A 168 -1.36 0.31 -0.62
N LEU A 169 -2.33 -0.58 -0.74
CA LEU A 169 -2.17 -1.87 -1.42
C LEU A 169 -2.70 -1.77 -2.84
N ILE A 170 -1.97 -2.34 -3.81
CA ILE A 170 -2.31 -2.33 -5.25
C ILE A 170 -2.27 -3.73 -5.83
#